data_AF-A0A8T1ZWV6-F1
#
_entry.id   AF-A0A8T1ZWV6-F1
#
_cell.length_a   1.000
_cell.length_b   1.000
_cell.length_c   1.000
_cell.angle_alpha   90.00
_cell.angle_beta   90.00
_cell.angle_gamma   90.00
#
_symmetry.space_group_name_H-M   'P 1'
#
loop_
_entity.id
_entity.type
_entity.pdbx_description
1 polymer ?
#
loop_
_entity_poly.entity_id
_entity_poly.type
_entity_poly.pdbx_seq_one_letter_code
_entity_poly.pdbx_strand_id
1 'polypeptide(L)'
;MDCRKLTVEGCIHAAQNERLPLRAVVQVLFLEQLQLRQVITGTLLTEEDGDETVVDLGRWKDTVKENQVLRLDLDTMRTRVNQLEKECLYLKKVIAKIDKESLKGNDGQ
;
A
#
# COMPACT_ATOMS: atom_id res chain seq x y z
N MET A 1 -8.04 -19.23 36.26
CA MET A 1 -8.83 -18.68 35.15
C MET A 1 -8.03 -18.95 33.88
N ASP A 2 -8.62 -19.59 32.88
CA ASP A 2 -7.91 -19.96 31.65
C ASP A 2 -8.13 -18.89 30.58
N CYS A 3 -7.24 -17.89 30.55
CA CYS A 3 -7.37 -16.71 29.67
C CYS A 3 -7.32 -17.11 28.18
N ARG A 4 -6.75 -18.27 27.85
CA ARG A 4 -6.67 -18.79 26.47
C ARG A 4 -7.98 -19.31 25.93
N LYS A 5 -8.96 -19.58 26.81
CA LYS A 5 -10.30 -20.06 26.43
C LYS A 5 -11.32 -18.93 26.34
N LEU A 6 -10.92 -17.70 26.62
CA LEU A 6 -11.78 -16.53 26.48
C LEU A 6 -11.79 -16.09 25.02
N THR A 7 -12.96 -15.68 24.55
CA THR A 7 -13.07 -14.92 23.31
C THR A 7 -12.50 -13.52 23.50
N VAL A 8 -12.23 -12.80 22.41
CA VAL A 8 -11.76 -11.39 22.45
C VAL A 8 -12.72 -10.53 23.28
N GLU A 9 -14.02 -10.66 23.04
CA GLU A 9 -15.06 -9.98 23.84
C GLU A 9 -14.98 -10.36 25.33
N GLY A 10 -14.73 -11.64 25.62
CA GLY A 10 -14.54 -12.15 26.98
C GLY A 10 -13.29 -11.58 27.68
N CYS A 11 -12.20 -11.38 26.95
CA CYS A 11 -11.00 -10.71 27.44
C CYS A 11 -11.28 -9.24 27.76
N ILE A 12 -12.00 -8.52 26.89
CA ILE A 12 -12.39 -7.12 27.10
C ILE A 12 -13.25 -6.99 28.38
N HIS A 13 -14.26 -7.83 28.52
CA HIS A 13 -15.11 -7.85 29.71
C HIS A 13 -14.33 -8.22 30.97
N ALA A 14 -13.45 -9.21 30.91
CA ALA A 14 -12.63 -9.61 32.05
C ALA A 14 -11.65 -8.51 32.48
N ALA A 15 -11.07 -7.77 31.53
CA ALA A 15 -10.17 -6.66 31.81
C ALA A 15 -10.87 -5.49 32.53
N GLN A 16 -12.17 -5.31 32.28
CA GLN A 16 -12.99 -4.25 32.87
C GLN A 16 -13.74 -4.68 34.14
N ASN A 17 -13.65 -5.95 34.54
CA ASN A 17 -14.43 -6.48 35.65
C ASN A 17 -13.74 -6.20 37.00
N GLU A 18 -14.22 -5.17 37.71
CA GLU A 18 -13.74 -4.77 39.03
C GLU A 18 -13.93 -5.84 40.13
N ARG A 19 -14.81 -6.83 39.90
CA ARG A 19 -15.04 -7.93 40.84
C ARG A 19 -14.02 -9.07 40.70
N LEU A 20 -13.20 -9.06 39.66
CA LEU A 20 -12.15 -10.06 39.50
C LEU A 20 -10.90 -9.69 40.32
N PRO A 21 -10.15 -10.68 40.83
CA PRO A 21 -8.87 -10.41 41.44
C PRO A 21 -7.92 -9.73 40.45
N LEU A 22 -7.14 -8.75 40.92
CA LEU A 22 -6.16 -8.03 40.09
C LEU A 22 -5.23 -8.97 39.30
N ARG A 23 -4.84 -10.11 39.90
CA ARG A 23 -4.04 -11.14 39.24
C ARG A 23 -4.70 -11.68 37.96
N ALA A 24 -6.02 -11.86 37.95
CA ALA A 24 -6.74 -12.36 36.77
C ALA A 24 -6.80 -11.29 35.67
N VAL A 25 -7.07 -10.03 36.03
CA VAL A 25 -7.08 -8.90 35.10
C VAL A 25 -5.71 -8.73 34.42
N VAL A 26 -4.63 -8.76 35.20
CA VAL A 26 -3.25 -8.66 34.67
C VAL A 26 -2.91 -9.84 33.75
N GLN A 27 -3.39 -11.05 34.06
CA GLN A 27 -3.17 -12.22 33.19
C GLN A 27 -3.83 -12.07 31.82
N VAL A 28 -5.06 -11.56 31.79
CA VAL A 28 -5.78 -11.27 30.53
C VAL A 28 -5.04 -10.20 29.73
N LEU A 29 -4.69 -9.08 30.36
CA LEU A 29 -3.97 -7.99 29.69
C LEU A 29 -2.59 -8.40 29.17
N PHE A 30 -1.84 -9.21 29.93
CA PHE A 30 -0.52 -9.69 29.50
C PHE A 30 -0.61 -10.68 28.35
N LEU A 31 -1.65 -11.53 28.31
CA LEU A 31 -1.87 -12.45 27.20
C LEU A 31 -2.17 -11.68 25.91
N GLU A 32 -3.07 -10.70 25.97
CA GLU A 32 -3.38 -9.81 24.84
C GLU A 32 -2.12 -9.06 24.38
N GLN A 33 -1.32 -8.53 25.31
CA GLN A 33 -0.06 -7.87 24.98
C GLN A 33 0.95 -8.82 24.30
N LEU A 34 1.03 -10.07 24.75
CA LEU A 34 1.91 -11.07 24.15
C LEU A 34 1.47 -11.44 22.74
N GLN A 35 0.17 -11.64 22.53
CA GLN A 35 -0.42 -11.91 21.21
C GLN A 35 -0.19 -10.75 20.25
N LEU A 36 -0.45 -9.52 20.67
CA LEU A 36 -0.16 -8.32 19.88
C LEU A 36 1.33 -8.22 19.51
N ARG A 37 2.22 -8.50 20.46
CA ARG A 37 3.67 -8.53 20.19
C ARG A 37 4.04 -9.63 19.19
N GLN A 38 3.44 -10.82 19.28
CA GLN A 38 3.69 -11.89 18.33
C GLN A 38 3.23 -11.52 16.92
N VAL A 39 2.05 -10.89 16.78
CA VAL A 39 1.58 -10.37 15.49
C VAL A 39 2.55 -9.33 14.94
N ILE A 40 2.94 -8.34 15.76
CA ILE A 40 3.89 -7.29 15.33
C ILE A 40 5.27 -7.88 14.99
N THR A 41 5.81 -8.78 15.80
CA THR A 41 7.12 -9.38 15.55
C THR A 41 7.07 -10.34 14.36
N GLY A 42 5.99 -11.12 14.19
CA GLY A 42 5.76 -11.94 13.00
C GLY A 42 5.67 -11.09 11.73
N THR A 43 5.09 -9.90 11.80
CA THR A 43 5.10 -8.97 10.65
C THR A 43 6.51 -8.52 10.26
N LEU A 44 7.44 -8.47 11.23
CA LEU A 44 8.83 -8.10 11.03
C LEU A 44 9.72 -9.28 10.60
N LEU A 45 9.38 -10.52 11.01
CA LEU A 45 10.30 -11.66 10.94
C LEU A 45 9.84 -12.86 10.11
N THR A 46 8.57 -12.99 9.68
CA THR A 46 8.13 -14.17 8.92
C THR A 46 7.83 -13.83 7.46
N GLU A 47 8.77 -14.22 6.59
CA GLU A 47 8.45 -14.95 5.37
C GLU A 47 8.09 -16.39 5.80
N GLU A 48 7.09 -16.98 5.16
CA GLU A 48 6.69 -18.40 5.27
C GLU A 48 5.80 -18.85 6.47
N ASP A 49 4.65 -19.40 6.08
CA ASP A 49 3.87 -20.52 6.63
C ASP A 49 2.81 -20.34 7.77
N GLY A 50 1.54 -20.54 7.37
CA GLY A 50 0.66 -21.52 8.00
C GLY A 50 -0.06 -21.22 9.33
N ASP A 51 -0.84 -20.14 9.45
CA ASP A 51 -1.98 -20.13 10.40
C ASP A 51 -3.12 -19.19 9.94
N GLU A 52 -4.36 -19.65 10.11
CA GLU A 52 -5.61 -19.13 9.52
C GLU A 52 -6.03 -17.72 10.01
N THR A 53 -5.25 -17.10 10.90
CA THR A 53 -5.50 -15.77 11.47
C THR A 53 -4.62 -14.66 10.86
N VAL A 54 -3.65 -15.02 10.01
CA VAL A 54 -2.63 -14.11 9.42
C VAL A 54 -3.08 -13.45 8.10
N VAL A 55 -4.23 -13.88 7.57
CA VAL A 55 -4.71 -13.56 6.21
C VAL A 55 -5.01 -12.07 5.97
N ASP A 56 -5.33 -11.28 7.00
CA ASP A 56 -5.76 -9.88 6.78
C ASP A 56 -4.58 -8.90 6.63
N LEU A 57 -3.46 -9.17 7.33
CA LEU A 57 -2.31 -8.27 7.35
C LEU A 57 -1.25 -8.60 6.29
N GLY A 58 -1.13 -9.87 5.89
CA GLY A 58 -0.36 -10.25 4.69
C GLY A 58 -0.93 -9.58 3.43
N ARG A 59 -2.26 -9.59 3.30
CA ARG A 59 -2.98 -8.89 2.23
C ARG A 59 -2.69 -7.39 2.21
N TRP A 60 -2.63 -6.73 3.37
CA TRP A 60 -2.23 -5.33 3.47
C TRP A 60 -0.78 -5.11 2.97
N LYS A 61 0.16 -5.96 3.38
CA LYS A 61 1.57 -5.87 2.94
C LYS A 61 1.70 -6.01 1.42
N ASP A 62 0.95 -6.95 0.82
CA ASP A 62 0.91 -7.14 -0.63
C ASP A 62 0.28 -5.94 -1.34
N THR A 63 -0.84 -5.41 -0.83
CA THR A 63 -1.46 -4.19 -1.35
C THR A 63 -0.51 -2.98 -1.27
N VAL A 64 0.28 -2.84 -0.20
CA VAL A 64 1.27 -1.75 -0.08
C VAL A 64 2.39 -1.89 -1.11
N LYS A 65 2.92 -3.10 -1.32
CA LYS A 65 3.93 -3.37 -2.35
C LYS A 65 3.39 -3.05 -3.74
N GLU A 66 2.17 -3.48 -4.06
CA GLU A 66 1.50 -3.20 -5.33
C GLU A 66 1.33 -1.68 -5.55
N ASN A 67 0.90 -0.94 -4.53
CA ASN A 67 0.81 0.52 -4.60
C ASN A 67 2.15 1.20 -4.85
N GLN A 68 3.24 0.64 -4.33
CA GLN A 68 4.59 1.16 -4.60
C GLN A 68 5.03 0.93 -6.04
N VAL A 69 4.72 -0.23 -6.61
CA VAL A 69 4.96 -0.54 -8.04
C VAL A 69 4.14 0.38 -8.92
N LEU A 70 2.83 0.52 -8.65
CA LEU A 70 1.95 1.40 -9.40
C LEU A 70 2.43 2.86 -9.41
N ARG A 71 2.99 3.35 -8.29
CA ARG A 71 3.60 4.68 -8.24
C ARG A 71 4.79 4.81 -9.19
N LEU A 72 5.69 3.83 -9.21
CA LEU A 72 6.84 3.83 -10.11
C LEU A 72 6.41 3.77 -11.58
N ASP A 73 5.39 2.97 -11.87
CA ASP A 73 4.82 2.86 -13.22
C ASP A 73 4.18 4.19 -13.66
N LEU A 74 3.45 4.87 -12.77
CA LEU A 74 2.87 6.19 -13.05
C LEU A 74 3.95 7.26 -13.30
N ASP A 75 5.05 7.26 -12.55
CA ASP A 75 6.16 8.19 -12.77
C ASP A 75 6.87 7.91 -14.11
N THR A 76 6.98 6.62 -14.47
CA THR A 76 7.52 6.19 -15.76
C THR A 76 6.60 6.63 -16.91
N MET A 77 5.29 6.37 -16.79
CA MET A 77 4.30 6.79 -17.77
C MET A 77 4.28 8.30 -17.95
N ARG A 78 4.32 9.06 -16.85
CA ARG A 78 4.42 10.53 -16.87
C ARG A 78 5.63 11.00 -17.67
N THR A 79 6.80 10.40 -17.46
CA THR A 79 8.02 10.74 -18.18
C THR A 79 7.87 10.47 -19.69
N ARG A 80 7.28 9.32 -20.04
CA ARG A 80 7.03 8.95 -21.44
C ARG A 80 6.03 9.89 -22.12
N VAL A 81 4.95 10.25 -21.44
CA VAL A 81 3.95 11.21 -21.95
C VAL A 81 4.60 12.57 -22.19
N ASN A 82 5.37 13.08 -21.23
CA ASN A 82 6.09 14.35 -21.39
C ASN A 82 7.05 14.34 -22.59
N GLN A 83 7.69 13.20 -22.87
CA GLN A 83 8.57 13.05 -24.03
C GLN A 83 7.77 13.05 -25.35
N LEU A 84 6.68 12.30 -25.40
CA LEU A 84 5.78 12.27 -26.57
C LEU A 84 5.19 13.65 -26.86
N GLU A 85 4.78 14.39 -25.83
CA GLU A 85 4.28 15.76 -26.00
C GLU A 85 5.33 16.70 -26.64
N LYS A 86 6.60 16.58 -26.24
CA LYS A 86 7.71 17.34 -26.86
C LYS A 86 7.91 16.96 -28.32
N GLU A 87 7.86 15.67 -28.64
CA GLU A 87 7.98 15.17 -30.01
C GLU A 87 6.82 15.66 -30.87
N CYS A 88 5.57 15.63 -30.36
CA CYS A 88 4.42 16.19 -31.06
C CYS A 88 4.57 17.70 -31.31
N LEU A 89 5.05 18.47 -30.33
CA LEU A 89 5.31 19.91 -30.50
C LEU A 89 6.41 20.16 -31.54
N TYR A 90 7.45 19.34 -31.56
CA TYR A 90 8.50 19.42 -32.55
C TYR A 90 7.96 19.15 -33.96
N LEU A 91 7.24 18.05 -34.15
CA LEU A 91 6.64 17.69 -35.43
C LEU A 91 5.66 18.76 -35.92
N LYS A 92 4.84 19.32 -35.02
CA LYS A 92 3.93 20.42 -35.36
C LYS A 92 4.67 21.65 -35.88
N LYS A 93 5.84 21.99 -35.32
CA LYS A 93 6.68 23.10 -35.81
C LYS A 93 7.29 22.79 -37.19
N VAL A 94 7.73 21.55 -37.41
CA VAL A 94 8.28 21.11 -38.70
C VAL A 94 7.21 21.23 -39.80
N ILE A 95 6.00 20.74 -39.55
CA ILE A 95 4.88 20.84 -40.50
C ILE A 95 4.56 22.31 -40.81
N ALA A 96 4.42 23.15 -39.80
CA ALA A 96 4.15 24.58 -40.01
C ALA A 96 5.25 25.30 -40.81
N LYS A 97 6.51 24.86 -40.68
CA LYS A 97 7.62 25.38 -41.48
C LYS A 97 7.51 24.95 -42.95
N ILE A 98 7.20 23.68 -43.20
CA ILE A 98 7.00 23.14 -44.55
C ILE A 98 5.83 23.86 -45.25
N ASP A 99 4.71 24.04 -44.55
CA ASP A 99 3.54 24.78 -45.08
C ASP A 99 3.87 26.23 -45.44
N LYS A 100 4.76 26.88 -44.67
CA LYS A 100 5.20 28.25 -44.95
C LYS A 100 6.15 28.32 -46.14
N GLU A 101 6.99 27.31 -46.33
CA GLU A 101 7.91 27.22 -47.46
C GLU A 101 7.19 26.88 -48.77
N SER A 102 6.15 26.02 -48.71
CA SER A 102 5.33 25.70 -49.89
C SER A 102 4.54 26.90 -50.43
N LEU A 103 4.03 27.78 -49.55
CA LEU A 103 3.34 29.00 -49.96
C LEU A 103 4.26 30.00 -50.68
N LYS A 104 5.53 30.11 -50.28
CA LYS A 104 6.49 31.03 -50.90
C LYS A 104 6.98 30.59 -52.29
N GLY A 105 6.88 29.30 -52.60
CA GLY A 105 7.26 28.76 -53.91
C GLY A 105 6.23 29.01 -55.01
N ASN A 106 5.00 29.41 -54.66
CA ASN A 106 3.88 29.54 -55.60
C ASN A 106 3.62 30.98 -56.08
N ASP A 107 4.24 31.99 -55.45
CA ASP A 107 4.09 33.42 -55.82
C ASP A 107 5.12 33.87 -56.89
N GLY A 108 5.89 32.94 -57.46
CA GLY A 108 7.02 33.22 -58.36
C GLY A 108 6.86 32.73 -59.81
N GLN A 109 5.65 32.38 -60.26
CA GLN A 109 5.41 31.89 -61.61
C GLN A 109 4.23 32.56 -62.30
#